data_AF-A0A139N8U8-F1
#
_entry.id   AF-A0A139N8U8-F1
#
_cell.length_a   1.000
_cell.length_b   1.000
_cell.length_c   1.000
_cell.angle_alpha   90.00
_cell.angle_beta   90.00
_cell.angle_gamma   90.00
#
_symmetry.space_group_name_H-M   'P 1'
#
loop_
_entity.id
_entity.type
_entity.pdbx_description
1 polymer ?
#
loop_
_entity_poly.entity_id
_entity_poly.type
_entity_poly.pdbx_seq_one_letter_code
_entity_poly.pdbx_strand_id
1 'polypeptide(L)' 'MLDEFDAYIGELFISVDKAREQAEEYGHSFEREMGFLAVHGFLHINGYDHYTPEEEKEMFTLQEEILTAYGLKRQ' A
#
# COMPACT_ATOMS: atom_id res chain seq x y z
N MET A 1 -2.32 -28.03 10.13
CA MET A 1 -1.22 -27.05 9.98
C MET A 1 -1.81 -25.74 9.46
N LEU A 2 -2.80 -25.22 10.17
CA LEU A 2 -3.31 -23.84 10.04
C LEU A 2 -3.24 -23.13 11.41
N ASP A 3 -2.67 -23.80 12.42
CA ASP A 3 -2.72 -23.41 13.82
C ASP A 3 -1.55 -22.50 14.24
N GLU A 4 -0.73 -22.05 13.28
CA GLU A 4 0.46 -21.21 13.52
C GLU A 4 0.39 -19.82 12.87
N PHE A 5 -0.76 -19.41 12.33
CA PHE A 5 -0.93 -18.02 11.90
C PHE A 5 -1.55 -17.21 13.03
N ASP A 6 -0.81 -16.22 13.51
CA ASP A 6 -1.37 -15.20 14.40
C ASP A 6 -2.49 -14.48 13.65
N ALA A 7 -3.70 -14.48 14.22
CA ALA A 7 -4.86 -13.80 13.62
C ALA A 7 -4.65 -12.28 13.58
N TYR A 8 -3.71 -11.77 14.39
CA TYR A 8 -3.33 -10.39 14.42
C TYR A 8 -1.95 -10.19 13.81
N ILE A 9 -1.91 -9.53 12.64
CA ILE A 9 -0.66 -9.23 11.92
C ILE A 9 -0.16 -7.80 12.16
N GLY A 10 -1.02 -6.88 12.60
CA GLY A 10 -0.66 -5.50 12.89
C GLY A 10 -1.82 -4.52 12.79
N GLU A 11 -1.51 -3.24 13.00
CA GLU A 11 -2.42 -2.09 12.88
C GLU A 11 -1.95 -1.13 11.79
N LEU A 12 -2.90 -0.57 11.04
CA LEU A 12 -2.64 0.43 10.01
C LEU A 12 -3.50 1.66 10.27
N PHE A 13 -2.87 2.83 10.34
CA PHE A 13 -3.53 4.11 10.48
C PHE A 13 -3.24 4.97 9.24
N ILE A 14 -4.29 5.53 8.63
CA ILE A 14 -4.18 6.39 7.47
C ILE A 14 -4.77 7.76 7.82
N SER A 15 -3.97 8.82 7.65
CA SER A 15 -4.47 10.19 7.76
C SER A 15 -5.25 10.55 6.49
N VAL A 16 -6.56 10.71 6.62
CA VAL A 16 -7.45 11.06 5.49
C VAL A 16 -7.11 12.44 4.94
N ASP A 17 -6.84 13.41 5.82
CA ASP A 17 -6.49 14.76 5.39
C ASP A 17 -5.18 14.75 4.59
N LYS A 18 -4.19 13.97 5.05
CA LYS A 18 -2.92 13.86 4.33
C LYS A 18 -3.07 13.13 3.00
N ALA A 19 -3.89 12.09 2.94
CA ALA A 19 -4.18 11.38 1.69
C ALA A 19 -4.86 12.30 0.65
N ARG A 20 -5.70 13.26 1.08
CA ARG A 20 -6.26 14.26 0.16
C ARG A 20 -5.19 15.19 -0.39
N GLU A 21 -4.34 15.73 0.49
CA GLU A 21 -3.22 16.59 0.07
C GLU A 21 -2.30 15.87 -0.92
N GLN A 22 -1.95 14.61 -0.65
CA GLN A 22 -1.08 13.81 -1.51
C GLN A 22 -1.73 13.47 -2.85
N ALA A 23 -3.02 13.15 -2.86
CA ALA A 23 -3.75 12.92 -4.11
C ALA A 23 -3.71 14.14 -5.04
N GLU A 24 -3.90 15.34 -4.47
CA GLU A 24 -3.79 16.60 -5.19
C GLU A 24 -2.35 16.89 -5.66
N GLU A 25 -1.36 16.73 -4.77
CA GLU A 25 0.07 16.96 -5.06
C GLU A 25 0.60 16.02 -6.15
N TYR A 26 0.21 14.74 -6.10
CA TYR A 26 0.69 13.70 -7.01
C TYR A 26 -0.18 13.53 -8.26
N GLY A 27 -1.27 14.29 -8.36
CA GLY A 27 -2.12 14.38 -9.54
C GLY A 27 -2.93 13.11 -9.83
N HIS A 28 -3.38 12.39 -8.81
CA HIS A 28 -4.23 11.19 -8.99
C HIS A 28 -5.48 11.26 -8.10
N SER A 29 -6.41 10.32 -8.25
CA SER A 29 -7.66 10.35 -7.49
C SER A 29 -7.44 10.08 -6.00
N PHE A 30 -8.33 10.64 -5.16
CA PHE A 30 -8.31 10.35 -3.73
C PHE A 30 -8.45 8.85 -3.43
N GLU A 31 -9.28 8.14 -4.20
CA GLU A 31 -9.45 6.69 -4.10
C GLU A 31 -8.15 5.94 -4.42
N ARG A 32 -7.36 6.45 -5.38
CA ARG A 32 -6.06 5.89 -5.73
C ARG A 32 -5.06 6.04 -4.60
N GLU A 33 -5.01 7.21 -3.95
CA GLU A 33 -4.10 7.46 -2.82
C GLU A 33 -4.49 6.65 -1.59
N MET A 34 -5.79 6.59 -1.28
CA MET A 34 -6.29 5.73 -0.19
C MET A 34 -5.93 4.27 -0.43
N GLY A 35 -6.10 3.77 -1.65
CA GLY A 35 -5.67 2.43 -2.01
C GLY A 35 -4.15 2.26 -1.92
N PHE A 36 -3.39 3.25 -2.39
CA PHE A 36 -1.93 3.25 -2.32
C PHE A 36 -1.47 3.08 -0.86
N LEU A 37 -1.91 3.96 0.04
CA LEU A 37 -1.53 3.95 1.45
C LEU A 37 -2.00 2.67 2.18
N ALA A 38 -3.18 2.16 1.84
CA ALA A 38 -3.71 0.92 2.39
C ALA A 38 -2.86 -0.30 2.00
N VAL A 39 -2.57 -0.45 0.69
CA VAL A 39 -1.74 -1.56 0.19
C VAL A 39 -0.30 -1.40 0.69
N HIS A 40 0.24 -0.19 0.69
CA HIS A 40 1.59 0.09 1.18
C HIS A 40 1.77 -0.32 2.64
N GLY A 41 0.87 0.14 3.51
CA GLY A 41 0.89 -0.24 4.93
C GLY A 41 0.66 -1.73 5.16
N PHE A 42 -0.22 -2.34 4.38
CA PHE A 42 -0.44 -3.79 4.43
C PHE A 42 0.81 -4.58 4.04
N LEU A 43 1.54 -4.15 3.01
CA LEU A 43 2.80 -4.79 2.60
C LEU A 43 3.88 -4.66 3.67
N HIS A 44 4.01 -3.49 4.32
CA HIS A 44 4.91 -3.32 5.47
C HIS A 44 4.58 -4.28 6.63
N ILE A 45 3.30 -4.43 6.95
CA ILE A 45 2.84 -5.39 7.97
C ILE A 45 3.23 -6.84 7.62
N ASN A 46 3.30 -7.16 6.32
CA ASN A 46 3.72 -8.48 5.83
C ASN A 46 5.25 -8.60 5.62
N GLY A 47 6.04 -7.61 6.05
CA GLY A 47 7.50 -7.67 6.03
C GLY A 47 8.17 -7.23 4.72
N TYR A 48 7.43 -6.65 3.79
CA TYR A 48 8.03 -5.97 2.63
C TYR A 48 8.52 -4.59 3.06
N ASP A 49 9.67 -4.16 2.55
CA ASP A 49 10.21 -2.82 2.79
C ASP A 49 10.73 -2.22 1.47
N HIS A 50 11.28 -1.00 1.51
CA HIS A 50 11.82 -0.30 0.34
C HIS A 50 13.11 0.47 0.65
N TYR A 51 13.94 -0.03 1.57
CA TYR A 51 15.22 0.62 1.92
C TYR A 51 16.34 0.40 0.92
N THR A 52 16.28 -0.68 0.14
CA THR A 52 17.22 -0.96 -0.95
C THR A 52 16.51 -0.94 -2.31
N PRO A 53 17.24 -0.68 -3.42
CA PRO A 53 16.65 -0.70 -4.76
C PRO A 53 15.98 -2.04 -5.12
N GLU A 54 16.51 -3.15 -4.61
CA GLU A 54 15.96 -4.49 -4.80
C GLU A 54 14.63 -4.68 -4.06
N GLU A 55 14.58 -4.31 -2.78
CA GLU A 55 13.36 -4.36 -1.95
C GLU A 55 12.29 -3.41 -2.48
N GLU A 56 12.67 -2.18 -2.83
CA GLU A 56 11.77 -1.19 -3.42
C GLU A 56 11.13 -1.74 -4.69
N LYS A 57 11.94 -2.32 -5.59
CA LYS A 57 11.42 -2.90 -6.83
C LYS A 57 10.42 -4.02 -6.56
N GLU A 58 10.71 -4.91 -5.61
CA GLU A 58 9.81 -6.00 -5.24
C GLU A 58 8.48 -5.46 -4.68
N MET A 59 8.56 -4.61 -3.65
CA MET A 59 7.38 -4.07 -2.97
C MET A 59 6.52 -3.23 -3.91
N PHE A 60 7.12 -2.31 -4.68
CA PHE A 60 6.36 -1.43 -5.57
C PHE A 60 5.75 -2.20 -6.75
N THR A 61 6.40 -3.26 -7.25
CA THR A 61 5.80 -4.12 -8.29
C THR A 61 4.54 -4.79 -7.75
N LEU A 62 4.61 -5.44 -6.60
CA LEU A 62 3.46 -6.11 -5.98
C LEU A 62 2.35 -5.11 -5.63
N GLN A 63 2.72 -3.94 -5.12
CA GLN A 63 1.78 -2.87 -4.83
C GLN A 63 1.00 -2.46 -6.09
N GLU A 64 1.69 -2.17 -7.21
CA GLU A 64 1.04 -1.79 -8.46
C GLU A 64 0.17 -2.90 -9.06
N GLU A 65 0.59 -4.17 -8.92
CA GLU A 65 -0.22 -5.33 -9.35
C GLU A 65 -1.55 -5.38 -8.59
N ILE A 66 -1.51 -5.24 -7.25
CA ILE A 66 -2.70 -5.23 -6.40
C ILE A 66 -3.61 -4.06 -6.79
N LEU A 67 -3.08 -2.85 -6.84
CA LEU A 67 -3.86 -1.65 -7.17
C LEU A 67 -4.51 -1.74 -8.54
N THR A 68 -3.77 -2.26 -9.52
CA THR A 68 -4.26 -2.53 -10.87
C THR A 68 -5.42 -3.53 -10.86
N ALA A 69 -5.32 -4.61 -10.09
CA ALA A 69 -6.36 -5.63 -9.97
C ALA A 69 -7.67 -5.06 -9.39
N TYR A 70 -7.59 -4.06 -8.51
CA TYR A 70 -8.75 -3.34 -7.95
C TYR A 70 -9.18 -2.12 -8.77
N GLY A 71 -8.59 -1.88 -9.95
CA GLY A 71 -8.95 -0.76 -10.82
C GLY A 71 -8.45 0.61 -10.33
N LEU A 72 -7.61 0.65 -9.30
CA LEU A 72 -7.00 1.85 -8.75
C LEU A 72 -5.70 2.16 -9.51
N LYS A 73 -5.84 2.54 -10.78
CA LYS A 73 -4.69 2.92 -11.61
C LYS A 73 -4.32 4.37 -11.39
N ARG A 74 -3.04 4.70 -11.59
CA ARG A 74 -2.59 6.08 -11.67
C ARG A 74 -3.18 6.66 -12.98
N GLN A 75 -4.09 7.62 -12.85
CA GLN A 75 -4.70 8.32 -14.00
C GLN A 75 -3.80 9.46 -14.47
#